data_AF-T1BP64-F1
#
_entry.id   AF-T1BP64-F1
#
_cell.length_a   1.000
_cell.length_b   1.000
_cell.length_c   1.000
_cell.angle_alpha   90.00
_cell.angle_beta   90.00
_cell.angle_gamma   90.00
#
_symmetry.space_group_name_H-M   'P 1'
#
loop_
_entity.id
_entity.type
_entity.pdbx_description
1 polymer ?
#
loop_
_entity_poly.entity_id
_entity_poly.type
_entity_poly.pdbx_seq_one_letter_code
_entity_poly.pdbx_strand_id
1 'polypeptide(L)'
;LRNTSLSGRNLRTVWWIPTQPYPEAHFATFPEKLPELCIMAGTSERGACAECGRPWTREVRAIGGAIGRAQHLEAPLVSGRAPVADAPGWHDGSYRRIDL
;
A
#
# COMPACT_ATOMS: atom_id res chain seq x y z
N LEU A 1 -4.04 0.03 11.80
CA LEU A 1 -2.94 0.30 10.84
C LEU A 1 -3.41 1.17 9.66
N ARG A 2 -4.09 2.27 9.94
CA ARG A 2 -4.36 3.27 8.91
C ARG A 2 -3.08 4.08 8.78
N ASN A 3 -2.41 4.04 7.64
CA ASN A 3 -1.40 5.05 7.35
C ASN A 3 -2.14 6.35 7.01
N THR A 4 -2.68 7.03 8.02
CA THR A 4 -3.31 8.35 7.90
C THR A 4 -2.27 9.47 7.77
N SER A 5 -0.99 9.16 7.94
CA SER A 5 0.09 10.11 7.65
C SER A 5 0.49 9.98 6.18
N LEU A 6 0.32 11.04 5.41
CA LEU A 6 0.76 11.15 4.01
C LEU A 6 2.30 11.06 3.83
N SER A 7 3.04 10.71 4.89
CA SER A 7 4.50 10.60 4.96
C SER A 7 5.01 9.31 5.64
N GLY A 8 4.12 8.38 6.03
CA GLY A 8 4.53 7.11 6.64
C GLY A 8 5.02 6.11 5.58
N ARG A 9 6.14 5.42 5.85
CA ARG A 9 6.62 4.31 5.00
C ARG A 9 5.65 3.12 5.06
N ASN A 10 5.54 2.38 3.96
CA ASN A 10 4.87 1.09 3.96
C ASN A 10 5.48 0.16 5.01
N LEU A 11 4.63 -0.69 5.60
CA LEU A 11 5.09 -1.82 6.39
C LEU A 11 5.98 -2.72 5.52
N ARG A 12 7.10 -3.16 6.07
CA ARG A 12 8.02 -4.08 5.40
C ARG A 12 7.44 -5.50 5.41
N THR A 13 8.20 -6.47 4.91
CA THR A 13 7.81 -7.89 4.89
C THR A 13 8.15 -8.65 6.16
N VAL A 14 9.02 -8.10 7.03
CA VAL A 14 9.43 -8.73 8.31
C VAL A 14 8.85 -7.93 9.46
N TRP A 15 8.11 -8.59 10.36
CA TRP A 15 7.43 -8.00 11.51
C TRP A 15 7.85 -8.68 12.80
N TRP A 16 8.03 -7.88 13.85
CA TRP A 16 8.20 -8.38 15.21
C TRP A 16 6.84 -8.43 15.90
N ILE A 17 6.35 -9.64 16.19
CA ILE A 17 5.06 -9.87 16.86
C ILE A 17 5.31 -10.77 18.08
N PRO A 18 5.08 -10.30 19.32
CA PRO A 18 5.26 -11.12 20.51
C PRO A 18 4.19 -12.21 20.61
N THR A 19 4.45 -13.24 21.41
CA THR A 19 3.46 -14.27 21.75
C THR A 19 2.33 -13.68 22.58
N GLN A 20 1.11 -14.17 22.36
CA GLN A 20 -0.10 -13.78 23.08
C GLN A 20 -0.68 -15.01 23.78
N PRO A 21 -0.99 -14.95 25.09
CA PRO A 21 -1.62 -16.07 25.79
C PRO A 21 -3.06 -16.28 25.29
N TYR A 22 -3.48 -17.55 25.23
CA TYR A 22 -4.84 -17.94 24.90
C TYR A 22 -5.41 -18.78 26.06
N PRO A 23 -6.54 -18.38 26.66
CA PRO A 23 -7.03 -18.95 27.93
C PRO A 23 -7.74 -20.31 27.78
N GLU A 24 -8.10 -20.70 26.56
CA GLU A 24 -8.81 -21.96 26.31
C GLU A 24 -7.84 -23.16 26.22
N ALA A 25 -8.31 -24.31 25.75
CA ALA A 25 -7.50 -25.51 25.58
C ALA A 25 -6.24 -25.28 24.72
N HIS A 26 -5.31 -26.24 24.77
CA HIS A 26 -4.03 -26.22 24.05
C HIS A 26 -4.20 -26.33 22.53
N PHE A 27 -4.55 -25.21 21.89
CA PHE A 27 -4.59 -25.07 20.45
C PHE A 27 -3.32 -24.39 19.93
N ALA A 28 -3.04 -24.57 18.64
CA ALA A 28 -2.00 -23.83 17.93
C ALA A 28 -2.52 -22.44 17.51
N THR A 29 -2.79 -21.57 18.48
CA THR A 29 -3.25 -20.20 18.21
C THR A 29 -2.09 -19.28 17.84
N PHE A 30 -2.31 -18.39 16.88
CA PHE A 30 -1.41 -17.28 16.59
C PHE A 30 -1.82 -16.03 17.40
N PRO A 31 -0.90 -15.07 17.63
CA PRO A 31 -1.27 -13.76 18.18
C PRO A 31 -2.19 -13.01 17.21
N GLU A 32 -3.24 -12.38 17.73
CA GLU A 32 -4.29 -11.69 16.96
C GLU A 32 -3.72 -10.58 16.06
N LYS A 33 -2.57 -10.04 16.42
CA LYS A 33 -1.91 -8.99 15.64
C LYS A 33 -1.52 -9.44 14.23
N LEU A 34 -1.17 -10.72 14.07
CA LEU A 34 -0.75 -11.27 12.78
C LEU A 34 -1.87 -11.23 11.73
N PRO A 35 -3.07 -11.82 11.95
CA PRO A 35 -4.15 -11.71 10.99
C PRO A 35 -4.68 -10.27 10.88
N GLU A 36 -4.67 -9.47 11.95
CA GLU A 36 -5.07 -8.05 11.87
C GLU A 36 -4.26 -7.30 10.81
N LEU A 37 -2.92 -7.45 10.83
CA LEU A 37 -2.02 -6.88 9.83
C LEU A 37 -2.38 -7.34 8.41
N CYS A 38 -2.56 -8.64 8.22
CA CYS A 38 -2.85 -9.23 6.92
C CYS A 38 -4.22 -8.78 6.38
N ILE A 39 -5.25 -8.76 7.23
CA ILE A 39 -6.60 -8.33 6.84
C ILE A 39 -6.60 -6.86 6.46
N MET A 40 -5.97 -6.00 7.26
CA MET A 40 -5.89 -4.57 6.96
C MET A 40 -5.08 -4.27 5.68
N ALA A 41 -4.07 -5.08 5.37
CA ALA A 41 -3.28 -4.93 4.15
C ALA A 41 -3.99 -5.48 2.91
N GLY A 42 -4.74 -6.57 3.05
CA GLY A 42 -5.35 -7.30 1.93
C GLY A 42 -6.81 -6.95 1.65
N THR A 43 -7.51 -6.34 2.60
CA THR A 43 -8.96 -6.11 2.53
C THR A 43 -9.29 -4.64 2.75
N SER A 44 -10.27 -4.14 2.00
CA SER A 44 -10.81 -2.80 2.21
C SER A 44 -11.57 -2.70 3.55
N GLU A 45 -11.74 -1.49 4.07
CA GLU A 45 -12.59 -1.25 5.26
C GLU A 45 -14.06 -1.66 5.02
N ARG A 46 -14.49 -1.68 3.76
CA ARG A 46 -15.82 -2.14 3.33
C ARG A 46 -15.92 -3.66 3.20
N GLY A 47 -14.85 -4.40 3.45
CA GLY A 47 -14.81 -5.85 3.26
C GLY A 47 -14.89 -6.23 1.77
N ALA A 48 -15.88 -7.02 1.42
CA ALA A 48 -16.21 -7.46 0.07
C ALA A 48 -17.65 -7.08 -0.30
N CYS A 49 -18.02 -7.20 -1.56
CA CYS A 49 -19.41 -6.97 -1.99
C CYS A 49 -20.36 -7.95 -1.30
N ALA A 50 -21.43 -7.45 -0.68
CA ALA A 50 -22.40 -8.27 0.06
C ALA A 50 -23.20 -9.23 -0.83
N GLU A 51 -23.40 -8.90 -2.11
CA GLU A 51 -24.17 -9.73 -3.04
C GLU A 51 -23.33 -10.83 -3.69
N CYS A 52 -22.10 -10.50 -4.13
CA CYS A 52 -21.30 -11.40 -4.96
C CYS A 52 -19.97 -11.82 -4.33
N GLY A 53 -19.61 -11.29 -3.16
CA GLY A 53 -18.38 -11.66 -2.43
C GLY A 53 -17.07 -11.19 -3.06
N ARG A 54 -17.10 -10.47 -4.20
CA ARG A 54 -15.89 -9.97 -4.84
C ARG A 54 -15.24 -8.85 -4.01
N PRO A 55 -13.89 -8.79 -3.95
CA PRO A 55 -13.20 -7.69 -3.31
C PRO A 55 -13.45 -6.39 -4.09
N TRP A 56 -13.50 -5.26 -3.37
CA TRP A 56 -13.58 -3.95 -4.00
C TRP A 56 -12.27 -3.59 -4.71
N THR A 57 -12.35 -3.06 -5.93
CA THR A 57 -11.18 -2.54 -6.64
C THR A 57 -10.61 -1.34 -5.89
N ARG A 58 -9.29 -1.35 -5.67
CA ARG A 58 -8.57 -0.24 -5.04
C ARG A 58 -8.27 0.83 -6.08
N GLU A 59 -9.02 1.93 -6.04
CA GLU A 59 -8.76 3.10 -6.87
C GLU A 59 -7.73 4.01 -6.19
N VAL A 60 -6.68 4.38 -6.92
CA VAL A 60 -5.59 5.22 -6.41
C VAL A 60 -5.36 6.40 -7.33
N ARG A 61 -5.27 7.59 -6.76
CA ARG A 61 -4.83 8.78 -7.48
C ARG A 61 -3.44 9.19 -7.00
N ALA A 62 -2.55 9.45 -7.95
CA ALA A 62 -1.30 10.16 -7.67
C ALA A 62 -1.57 11.67 -7.76
N ILE A 63 -1.18 12.41 -6.73
CA ILE A 63 -1.16 13.87 -6.73
C ILE A 63 0.29 14.30 -6.51
N GLY A 64 0.77 15.30 -7.28
CA GLY A 64 2.17 15.75 -7.29
C GLY A 64 3.03 15.13 -8.41
N GLY A 65 4.26 15.61 -8.57
CA GLY A 65 5.22 15.13 -9.59
C GLY A 65 5.69 13.68 -9.37
N ALA A 66 6.37 13.08 -10.36
CA ALA A 66 6.83 11.69 -10.29
C ALA A 66 7.93 11.47 -9.23
N ILE A 67 7.97 10.30 -8.57
CA ILE A 67 9.07 9.90 -7.67
C ILE A 67 10.26 9.35 -8.48
N GLY A 68 11.41 10.01 -8.43
CA GLY A 68 12.65 9.53 -9.04
C GLY A 68 13.42 10.57 -9.85
N ARG A 69 14.75 10.56 -9.74
CA ARG A 69 15.64 11.22 -10.71
C ARG A 69 15.49 10.46 -12.03
N ALA A 70 15.37 11.14 -13.16
CA ALA A 70 15.43 10.46 -14.46
C ALA A 70 16.78 9.71 -14.55
N GLN A 71 16.77 8.38 -14.41
CA GLN A 71 17.99 7.56 -14.41
C GLN A 71 18.47 7.17 -15.81
N HIS A 72 17.85 7.69 -16.86
CA HIS A 72 18.32 7.55 -18.23
C HIS A 72 18.34 8.92 -18.90
N LEU A 73 19.53 9.39 -19.25
CA LEU A 73 19.74 10.58 -20.08
C LEU A 73 19.52 10.28 -21.57
N GLU A 74 19.42 8.99 -21.96
CA GLU A 74 19.29 8.58 -23.36
C GLU A 74 18.09 7.65 -23.56
N ALA A 75 17.07 8.20 -24.25
CA ALA A 75 15.96 7.61 -25.01
C ALA A 75 15.08 6.47 -24.38
N PRO A 76 13.76 6.47 -24.69
CA PRO A 76 12.78 5.65 -23.99
C PRO A 76 12.81 4.19 -24.45
N LEU A 77 12.76 3.26 -23.50
CA LEU A 77 12.36 1.89 -23.81
C LEU A 77 10.94 1.92 -24.37
N VAL A 78 10.80 1.51 -25.63
CA VAL A 78 9.50 1.30 -26.26
C VAL A 78 8.73 0.27 -25.42
N SER A 79 7.48 0.60 -25.10
CA SER A 79 6.58 -0.04 -24.12
C SER A 79 6.79 0.35 -22.65
N GLY A 80 5.93 1.26 -22.16
CA GLY A 80 5.49 1.20 -20.76
C GLY A 80 5.35 2.50 -19.97
N ARG A 81 5.98 3.62 -20.38
CA ARG A 81 5.78 4.90 -19.67
C ARG A 81 6.17 6.07 -20.55
N ALA A 82 5.24 6.57 -21.36
CA ALA A 82 5.45 7.84 -22.05
C ALA A 82 5.62 8.97 -21.01
N PRO A 83 6.62 9.85 -21.15
CA PRO A 83 6.62 11.12 -20.46
C PRO A 83 5.53 11.98 -21.11
N VAL A 84 4.46 12.26 -20.37
CA VAL A 84 3.49 13.29 -20.78
C VAL A 84 4.16 14.66 -20.69
N ALA A 85 3.78 15.57 -21.59
CA ALA A 85 4.41 16.87 -21.85
C ALA A 85 4.49 17.82 -20.64
N ASP A 86 3.85 17.48 -19.52
CA ASP A 86 3.81 18.23 -18.27
C ASP A 86 4.75 17.65 -17.21
N ALA A 87 5.96 17.23 -17.59
CA ALA A 87 6.92 16.61 -16.66
C ALA A 87 7.98 17.61 -16.17
N PRO A 88 7.69 18.49 -15.18
CA PRO A 88 8.73 19.28 -14.54
C PRO A 88 9.46 18.44 -13.49
N GLY A 89 10.78 18.64 -13.45
CA GLY A 89 11.70 17.98 -12.54
C GLY A 89 11.48 18.28 -11.06
N TRP A 90 12.40 17.74 -10.25
CA TRP A 90 12.53 17.95 -8.81
C TRP A 90 11.21 17.99 -8.02
N HIS A 91 10.92 16.85 -7.39
CA HIS A 91 9.82 16.73 -6.42
C HIS A 91 10.03 17.75 -5.29
N ASP A 92 9.05 18.62 -5.08
CA ASP A 92 8.86 19.45 -3.88
C ASP A 92 8.46 18.61 -2.63
N GLY A 93 8.53 17.28 -2.75
CA GLY A 93 8.05 16.33 -1.73
C GLY A 93 6.52 16.15 -1.73
N SER A 94 5.79 16.68 -2.72
CA SER A 94 4.32 16.60 -2.75
C SER A 94 3.75 15.27 -3.24
N TYR A 95 4.55 14.34 -3.80
CA TYR A 95 4.00 13.08 -4.30
C TYR A 95 3.31 12.29 -3.21
N ARG A 96 2.01 12.09 -3.36
CA ARG A 96 1.17 11.32 -2.45
C ARG A 96 0.27 10.38 -3.24
N ARG A 97 0.29 9.09 -2.87
CA ARG A 97 -0.73 8.12 -3.28
C ARG A 97 -1.92 8.28 -2.36
N ILE A 98 -3.07 8.61 -2.91
CA ILE A 98 -4.32 8.77 -2.19
C ILE A 98 -5.28 7.69 -2.67
N ASP A 99 -5.90 7.01 -1.71
CA ASP A 99 -6.97 6.04 -1.96
C ASP A 99 -8.28 6.80 -2.15
N LEU A 100 -9.01 6.53 -3.23
CA LEU A 100 -10.26 7.20 -3.58
C LEU A 100 -11.49 6.56 -2.91
#